data_AF-A0A354LYY6-F1
#
_entry.id   AF-A0A354LYY6-F1
#
_cell.length_a   1.000
_cell.length_b   1.000
_cell.length_c   1.000
_cell.angle_alpha   90.00
_cell.angle_beta   90.00
_cell.angle_gamma   90.00
#
_symmetry.space_group_name_H-M   'P 1'
#
loop_
_entity.id
_entity.type
_entity.pdbx_description
1 polymer ?
#
loop_
_entity_poly.entity_id
_entity_poly.type
_entity_poly.pdbx_seq_one_letter_code
_entity_poly.pdbx_strand_id
1 'polypeptide(L)'
;CNLQHYSGESGLTYFTQLFVIMLFQFITAATGMAAMAGIMKSMAAKTTKTIGNFWHYLVISCTRILFPMSLIVGFILILEGTPMGFESKMTIPTLEGSEQTVSQGPTAAIVPIKQLGTNGGGYFGVNSSHPLENPTYLTNIIECWSILIIPMALVFALGFYLKRKKLGYVI
;
A
#
# COMPACT_ATOMS: atom_id res chain seq x y z
N CYS A 1 -8.28 6.98 4.79
CA CYS A 1 -7.71 6.99 6.16
C CYS A 1 -8.01 5.64 6.76
N ASN A 2 -6.97 4.87 7.14
CA ASN A 2 -7.16 3.54 7.72
C ASN A 2 -7.01 3.60 9.23
N LEU A 3 -7.99 4.25 9.88
CA LEU A 3 -8.04 4.32 11.33
C LEU A 3 -8.30 2.93 11.92
N GLN A 4 -7.52 2.54 12.92
CA GLN A 4 -7.64 1.23 13.58
C GLN A 4 -8.07 1.42 15.03
N HIS A 5 -9.34 1.12 15.33
CA HIS A 5 -9.87 0.95 16.69
C HIS A 5 -9.97 -0.54 17.09
N TYR A 6 -9.15 -1.36 16.46
CA TYR A 6 -9.11 -2.80 16.63
C TYR A 6 -7.66 -3.27 16.51
N SER A 7 -7.36 -4.44 17.08
CA SER A 7 -6.11 -5.16 16.82
C SER A 7 -6.36 -6.16 15.69
N GLY A 8 -5.60 -6.07 14.60
CA GLY A 8 -5.89 -6.84 13.38
C GLY A 8 -5.77 -8.36 13.59
N GLU A 9 -4.90 -8.79 14.49
CA GLU A 9 -4.67 -10.19 14.85
C GLU A 9 -5.73 -10.83 15.77
N SER A 10 -6.63 -10.01 16.31
CA SER A 10 -7.73 -10.46 17.17
C SER A 10 -9.11 -10.07 16.61
N GLY A 11 -9.19 -8.96 15.89
CA GLY A 11 -10.44 -8.35 15.43
C GLY A 11 -10.83 -8.68 13.98
N LEU A 12 -9.90 -9.19 13.16
CA LEU A 12 -10.17 -9.50 11.75
C LEU A 12 -9.78 -10.94 11.38
N THR A 13 -10.52 -11.49 10.41
CA THR A 13 -10.21 -12.79 9.80
C THR A 13 -9.28 -12.61 8.59
N TYR A 14 -8.61 -13.68 8.15
CA TYR A 14 -7.80 -13.66 6.93
C TYR A 14 -8.62 -13.25 5.70
N PHE A 15 -9.86 -13.70 5.63
CA PHE A 15 -10.78 -13.33 4.55
C PHE A 15 -11.06 -11.82 4.56
N THR A 16 -11.39 -11.25 5.71
CA THR A 16 -11.66 -9.80 5.83
C THR A 16 -10.42 -8.98 5.49
N GLN A 17 -9.25 -9.41 5.96
CA GLN A 17 -7.98 -8.74 5.67
C GLN A 17 -7.70 -8.69 4.16
N LEU A 18 -7.87 -9.81 3.44
CA LEU A 18 -7.58 -9.89 2.01
C LEU A 18 -8.68 -9.30 1.11
N PHE A 19 -9.95 -9.63 1.36
CA PHE A 19 -11.02 -9.27 0.42
C PHE A 19 -11.69 -7.95 0.72
N VAL A 20 -11.54 -7.43 1.95
CA VAL A 20 -12.13 -6.16 2.34
C VAL A 20 -11.04 -5.12 2.53
N ILE A 21 -10.11 -5.33 3.46
CA ILE A 21 -9.11 -4.32 3.80
C ILE A 21 -8.18 -4.05 2.62
N MET A 22 -7.54 -5.09 2.08
CA MET A 22 -6.63 -4.94 0.93
C MET A 22 -7.35 -4.36 -0.30
N LEU A 23 -8.56 -4.85 -0.60
CA LEU A 23 -9.38 -4.34 -1.71
C LEU A 23 -9.58 -2.83 -1.60
N PHE A 24 -10.02 -2.35 -0.43
CA PHE A 24 -10.24 -0.92 -0.24
C PHE A 24 -8.92 -0.13 -0.27
N GLN A 25 -7.81 -0.68 0.23
CA GLN A 25 -6.49 -0.04 0.12
C GLN A 25 -6.05 0.19 -1.34
N PHE A 26 -6.39 -0.72 -2.26
CA PHE A 26 -6.16 -0.53 -3.69
C PHE A 26 -7.10 0.53 -4.28
N ILE A 27 -8.40 0.41 -4.01
CA ILE A 27 -9.42 1.29 -4.61
C ILE A 27 -9.26 2.74 -4.16
N THR A 28 -8.96 2.98 -2.88
CA THR A 28 -8.77 4.34 -2.33
C THR A 28 -7.57 5.03 -2.99
N ALA A 29 -6.43 4.35 -3.07
CA ALA A 29 -5.22 4.86 -3.72
C ALA A 29 -5.46 5.13 -5.21
N ALA A 30 -6.06 4.18 -5.92
CA ALA A 30 -6.38 4.34 -7.34
C ALA A 30 -7.38 5.46 -7.61
N THR A 31 -8.33 5.70 -6.71
CA THR A 31 -9.28 6.82 -6.81
C THR A 31 -8.55 8.15 -6.75
N GLY A 32 -7.59 8.31 -5.82
CA GLY A 32 -6.74 9.50 -5.74
C GLY A 32 -5.91 9.70 -7.01
N MET A 33 -5.29 8.64 -7.52
CA MET A 33 -4.52 8.68 -8.77
C MET A 33 -5.38 9.03 -9.99
N ALA A 34 -6.60 8.46 -10.07
CA ALA A 34 -7.54 8.74 -11.16
C ALA A 34 -8.03 10.18 -11.15
N ALA A 35 -8.32 10.74 -9.96
CA ALA A 35 -8.66 12.15 -9.79
C ALA A 35 -7.51 13.06 -10.24
N MET A 36 -6.28 12.75 -9.81
CA MET A 36 -5.08 13.50 -10.22
C MET A 36 -4.84 13.44 -11.73
N ALA A 37 -5.03 12.29 -12.38
CA ALA A 37 -4.94 12.18 -13.84
C ALA A 37 -5.96 13.08 -14.55
N GLY A 38 -7.19 13.15 -14.03
CA GLY A 38 -8.23 14.07 -14.52
C GLY A 38 -7.84 15.54 -14.38
N ILE A 39 -7.30 15.94 -13.22
CA ILE A 39 -6.82 17.30 -12.94
C ILE A 39 -5.64 17.67 -13.86
N MET A 40 -4.63 16.82 -13.98
CA MET A 40 -3.48 17.08 -14.85
C MET A 40 -3.92 17.26 -16.31
N LYS A 41 -4.89 16.46 -16.76
CA LYS A 41 -5.42 16.57 -18.13
C LYS A 41 -6.26 17.84 -18.33
N SER A 42 -7.07 18.23 -17.35
CA SER A 42 -7.86 19.47 -17.44
C SER A 42 -6.97 20.70 -17.48
N MET A 43 -5.93 20.75 -16.65
CA MET A 43 -4.95 21.84 -16.63
C MET A 43 -4.17 21.94 -17.95
N ALA A 44 -3.83 20.79 -18.57
CA ALA A 44 -3.11 20.77 -19.84
C ALA A 44 -3.97 21.21 -21.03
N ALA A 45 -5.27 20.89 -21.04
CA ALA A 45 -6.14 21.06 -22.20
C ALA A 45 -6.62 22.51 -22.45
N LYS A 46 -6.40 23.45 -21.51
CA LYS A 46 -6.90 24.85 -21.50
C LYS A 46 -8.43 25.00 -21.57
N THR A 47 -9.09 24.43 -22.58
CA THR A 47 -10.54 24.37 -22.73
C THR A 47 -10.94 23.03 -23.34
N THR A 48 -11.62 22.19 -22.58
CA THR A 48 -12.13 20.89 -23.03
C THR A 48 -13.49 20.63 -22.40
N LYS A 49 -14.38 19.93 -23.12
CA LYS A 49 -15.67 19.47 -22.58
C LYS A 49 -15.51 18.20 -21.73
N THR A 50 -14.40 17.47 -21.86
CA THR A 50 -14.18 16.19 -21.16
C THR A 50 -12.74 16.06 -20.66
N ILE A 51 -12.55 15.38 -19.53
CA ILE A 51 -11.25 15.17 -18.86
C ILE A 51 -10.77 13.71 -18.92
N GLY A 52 -11.40 12.89 -19.78
CA GLY A 52 -11.16 11.46 -19.91
C GLY A 52 -12.20 10.60 -19.18
N ASN A 53 -11.89 9.32 -19.03
CA ASN A 53 -12.76 8.34 -18.37
C ASN A 53 -12.18 7.96 -17.00
N PHE A 54 -12.91 8.27 -15.93
CA PHE A 54 -12.51 7.96 -14.56
C PHE A 54 -12.27 6.46 -14.35
N TRP A 55 -13.17 5.61 -14.83
CA TRP A 55 -13.07 4.15 -14.67
C TRP A 55 -11.83 3.58 -15.36
N HIS A 56 -11.48 4.15 -16.52
CA HIS A 56 -10.25 3.78 -17.19
C HIS A 56 -9.02 4.10 -16.33
N TYR A 57 -8.93 5.32 -15.79
CA TYR A 57 -7.81 5.71 -14.94
C TYR A 57 -7.75 4.91 -13.63
N LEU A 58 -8.90 4.59 -13.04
CA LEU A 58 -8.99 3.75 -11.86
C LEU A 58 -8.42 2.34 -12.14
N VAL A 59 -8.90 1.68 -13.18
CA VAL A 59 -8.49 0.31 -13.53
C VAL A 59 -7.00 0.25 -13.88
N ILE A 60 -6.47 1.18 -14.68
CA ILE A 60 -5.04 1.17 -15.01
C ILE A 60 -4.16 1.52 -13.81
N SER A 61 -4.61 2.37 -12.89
CA SER A 61 -3.86 2.68 -11.66
C SER A 61 -3.75 1.44 -10.77
N CYS A 62 -4.85 0.69 -10.60
CA CYS A 62 -4.81 -0.59 -9.91
C CYS A 62 -3.91 -1.61 -10.62
N THR A 63 -4.17 -1.89 -11.88
CA THR A 63 -3.60 -3.05 -12.59
C THR A 63 -2.18 -2.83 -13.11
N ARG A 64 -1.79 -1.60 -13.47
CA ARG A 64 -0.51 -1.31 -14.13
C ARG A 64 0.49 -0.58 -13.24
N ILE A 65 0.05 -0.02 -12.11
CA ILE A 65 0.91 0.71 -11.18
C ILE A 65 0.91 0.02 -9.82
N LEU A 66 -0.22 0.06 -9.12
CA LEU A 66 -0.30 -0.41 -7.73
C LEU A 66 -0.04 -1.90 -7.61
N PHE A 67 -0.67 -2.74 -8.44
CA PHE A 67 -0.53 -4.20 -8.37
C PHE A 67 0.91 -4.68 -8.64
N PRO A 68 1.57 -4.30 -9.76
CA PRO A 68 2.94 -4.75 -10.02
C PRO A 68 3.93 -4.21 -8.99
N MET A 69 3.80 -2.97 -8.53
CA MET A 69 4.67 -2.45 -7.46
C MET A 69 4.44 -3.16 -6.14
N SER A 70 3.18 -3.48 -5.80
CA SER A 70 2.84 -4.23 -4.58
C SER A 70 3.42 -5.63 -4.61
N LEU A 71 3.45 -6.28 -5.78
CA LEU A 71 4.12 -7.58 -5.94
C LEU A 71 5.62 -7.45 -5.69
N ILE A 72 6.29 -6.47 -6.30
CA ILE A 72 7.73 -6.25 -6.12
C ILE A 72 8.07 -6.05 -4.64
N VAL A 73 7.39 -5.10 -3.98
CA VAL A 73 7.61 -4.81 -2.56
C VAL A 73 7.26 -6.04 -1.70
N GLY A 74 6.14 -6.71 -1.98
CA GLY A 74 5.72 -7.92 -1.28
C GLY A 74 6.75 -9.05 -1.35
N PHE A 75 7.34 -9.29 -2.52
CA PHE A 75 8.43 -10.27 -2.65
C PHE A 75 9.64 -9.91 -1.81
N ILE A 76 10.05 -8.64 -1.76
CA ILE A 76 11.19 -8.23 -0.94
C ILE A 76 10.86 -8.44 0.55
N LEU A 77 9.66 -8.07 0.99
CA LEU A 77 9.21 -8.30 2.37
C LEU A 77 9.20 -9.79 2.74
N ILE A 78 8.75 -10.66 1.84
CA ILE A 78 8.77 -12.12 2.04
C ILE A 78 10.20 -12.62 2.23
N LEU A 79 11.13 -12.17 1.38
CA LEU A 79 12.54 -12.56 1.46
C LEU A 79 13.20 -12.12 2.78
N GLU A 80 12.75 -11.01 3.34
CA GLU A 80 13.25 -10.46 4.60
C GLU A 80 12.52 -10.98 5.85
N GLY A 81 11.49 -11.82 5.69
CA GLY A 81 10.86 -12.55 6.79
C GLY A 81 9.42 -12.15 7.15
N THR A 82 8.79 -11.25 6.39
CA THR A 82 7.35 -10.95 6.53
C THR A 82 6.54 -12.20 6.11
N PRO A 83 5.61 -12.71 6.95
CA PRO A 83 4.93 -13.96 6.67
C PRO A 83 3.92 -13.82 5.53
N MET A 84 3.83 -14.90 4.75
CA MET A 84 2.88 -15.05 3.66
C MET A 84 2.32 -16.48 3.69
N GLY A 85 1.40 -16.74 4.62
CA GLY A 85 0.78 -18.04 4.80
C GLY A 85 -0.65 -17.95 5.32
N PHE A 86 -1.34 -19.10 5.35
CA PHE A 86 -2.72 -19.22 5.84
C PHE A 86 -2.84 -20.20 7.02
N GLU A 87 -1.70 -20.58 7.60
CA GLU A 87 -1.65 -21.42 8.79
C GLU A 87 -2.32 -20.72 9.97
N SER A 88 -2.80 -21.53 10.93
CA SER A 88 -3.37 -21.02 12.17
C SER A 88 -2.32 -20.34 13.05
N LYS A 89 -2.77 -19.74 14.17
CA LYS A 89 -1.84 -19.11 15.13
C LYS A 89 -0.81 -20.13 15.61
N MET A 90 0.46 -19.74 15.57
CA MET A 90 1.57 -20.60 15.97
C MET A 90 1.71 -20.56 17.49
N THR A 91 1.60 -21.70 18.15
CA THR A 91 1.89 -21.84 19.59
C THR A 91 3.35 -22.22 19.77
N ILE A 92 4.09 -21.40 20.51
CA ILE A 92 5.53 -21.56 20.73
C ILE A 92 5.77 -21.75 22.24
N PRO A 93 6.40 -22.86 22.68
CA PRO A 93 6.89 -22.98 24.04
C PRO A 93 8.08 -22.05 24.24
N THR A 94 7.98 -21.14 25.20
CA THR A 94 9.04 -20.19 25.52
C THR A 94 10.15 -20.86 26.32
N LEU A 95 11.32 -20.22 26.36
CA LEU A 95 12.45 -20.70 27.17
C LEU A 95 12.15 -20.72 28.67
N GLU A 96 11.17 -19.94 29.12
CA GLU A 96 10.69 -19.90 30.51
C GLU A 96 9.67 -21.00 30.82
N GLY A 97 9.29 -21.81 29.81
CA GLY A 97 8.31 -22.89 29.95
C GLY A 97 6.85 -22.46 29.86
N SER A 98 6.57 -21.20 29.53
CA SER A 98 5.22 -20.71 29.22
C SER A 98 4.88 -20.92 27.74
N GLU A 99 3.59 -20.98 27.39
CA GLU A 99 3.16 -21.00 25.99
C GLU A 99 2.86 -19.59 25.49
N GLN A 100 3.38 -19.24 24.32
CA GLN A 100 3.06 -18.00 23.61
C GLN A 100 2.40 -18.30 22.27
N THR A 101 1.25 -17.66 22.03
CA THR A 101 0.54 -17.78 20.76
C THR A 101 0.83 -16.57 19.87
N VAL A 102 1.45 -16.80 18.72
CA VAL A 102 1.78 -15.78 17.73
C VAL A 102 0.79 -15.85 16.57
N SER A 103 0.03 -14.78 16.37
CA SER A 103 -0.80 -14.66 15.18
C SER A 103 0.08 -14.46 13.94
N GLN A 104 -0.19 -15.23 12.89
CA GLN A 104 0.43 -15.08 11.58
C GLN A 104 -0.67 -14.96 10.52
N GLY A 105 -0.26 -14.74 9.27
CA GLY A 105 -1.19 -14.72 8.14
C GLY A 105 -0.53 -14.17 6.88
N PRO A 106 -1.33 -13.81 5.87
CA PRO A 106 -0.86 -13.26 4.60
C PRO A 106 -0.46 -11.78 4.74
N THR A 107 0.42 -11.47 5.69
CA THR A 107 0.85 -10.09 6.01
C THR A 107 1.54 -9.43 4.82
N ALA A 108 2.43 -10.16 4.14
CA ALA A 108 3.16 -9.65 2.99
C ALA A 108 2.28 -9.33 1.77
N ALA A 109 1.02 -9.77 1.74
CA ALA A 109 0.06 -9.35 0.71
C ALA A 109 -0.48 -7.94 0.96
N ILE A 110 -0.59 -7.52 2.22
CA ILE A 110 -1.29 -6.29 2.62
C ILE A 110 -0.31 -5.14 2.83
N VAL A 111 0.82 -5.40 3.49
CA VAL A 111 1.84 -4.38 3.81
C VAL A 111 2.27 -3.57 2.59
N PRO A 112 2.52 -4.16 1.40
CA PRO A 112 2.95 -3.40 0.23
C PRO A 112 1.96 -2.31 -0.19
N ILE A 113 0.69 -2.66 -0.36
CA ILE A 113 -0.34 -1.70 -0.79
C ILE A 113 -0.69 -0.71 0.33
N LYS A 114 -0.54 -1.11 1.60
CA LYS A 114 -0.72 -0.19 2.73
C LYS A 114 0.26 0.98 2.62
N GLN A 115 1.51 0.71 2.24
CA GLN A 115 2.56 1.73 2.11
C GLN A 115 2.47 2.47 0.78
N LEU A 116 2.44 1.75 -0.34
CA LEU A 116 2.37 2.36 -1.68
C LEU A 116 1.14 3.26 -1.85
N GLY A 117 0.00 2.81 -1.35
CA GLY A 117 -1.24 3.59 -1.38
C GLY A 117 -1.33 4.67 -0.30
N THR A 118 -0.30 4.84 0.55
CA THR A 118 -0.30 5.75 1.70
C THR A 118 -1.51 5.56 2.61
N ASN A 119 -2.00 4.33 2.69
CA ASN A 119 -3.21 3.98 3.44
C ASN A 119 -2.92 3.90 4.94
N GLY A 120 -1.82 3.23 5.30
CA GLY A 120 -1.32 3.12 6.67
C GLY A 120 -2.05 2.15 7.60
N GLY A 121 -2.98 1.32 7.11
CA GLY A 121 -3.65 0.31 7.95
C GLY A 121 -2.86 -0.99 8.03
N GLY A 122 -2.39 -1.34 9.23
CA GLY A 122 -1.55 -2.52 9.47
C GLY A 122 -2.32 -3.83 9.47
N TYR A 123 -1.60 -4.93 9.26
CA TYR A 123 -2.13 -6.28 9.47
C TYR A 123 -2.34 -6.56 10.96
N PHE A 124 -1.41 -6.08 11.79
CA PHE A 124 -1.41 -6.20 13.24
C PHE A 124 -1.75 -4.86 13.90
N GLY A 125 -2.16 -4.89 15.17
CA GLY A 125 -2.55 -3.69 15.92
C GLY A 125 -1.43 -2.64 16.06
N VAL A 126 -0.17 -3.06 16.15
CA VAL A 126 1.00 -2.16 16.23
C VAL A 126 1.65 -1.85 14.87
N ASN A 127 1.02 -2.30 13.77
CA ASN A 127 1.32 -1.87 12.41
C ASN A 127 2.80 -2.08 12.02
N SER A 128 3.46 -1.12 11.34
CA SER A 128 4.87 -1.24 10.93
C SER A 128 5.90 -1.29 12.07
N SER A 129 5.47 -1.21 13.34
CA SER A 129 6.35 -1.54 14.47
C SER A 129 6.33 -3.03 14.82
N HIS A 130 5.43 -3.81 14.21
CA HIS A 130 5.34 -5.24 14.43
C HIS A 130 6.46 -5.97 13.67
N PRO A 131 7.23 -6.87 14.32
CA PRO A 131 8.34 -7.59 13.65
C PRO A 131 7.90 -8.41 12.43
N LEU A 132 6.64 -8.86 12.40
CA LEU A 132 6.10 -9.58 11.24
C LEU A 132 5.61 -8.66 10.11
N GLU A 133 5.47 -7.35 10.31
CA GLU A 133 5.23 -6.44 9.17
C GLU A 133 6.54 -5.89 8.62
N ASN A 134 7.44 -5.49 9.52
CA ASN A 134 8.68 -4.79 9.22
C ASN A 134 9.86 -5.44 9.98
N PRO A 135 10.37 -6.59 9.50
CA PRO A 135 11.34 -7.41 10.22
C PRO A 135 12.75 -6.81 10.29
N THR A 136 13.17 -6.04 9.27
CA THR A 136 14.57 -5.61 9.13
C THR A 136 14.69 -4.12 8.83
N TYR A 137 15.91 -3.57 8.96
CA TYR A 137 16.17 -2.20 8.51
C TYR A 137 15.95 -2.02 7.01
N LEU A 138 16.18 -3.07 6.22
CA LEU A 138 15.95 -3.04 4.77
C LEU A 138 14.46 -2.96 4.46
N THR A 139 13.61 -3.77 5.10
CA THR A 139 12.15 -3.65 4.94
C THR A 139 11.67 -2.27 5.35
N ASN A 140 12.21 -1.70 6.43
CA ASN A 140 11.84 -0.36 6.87
C ASN A 140 12.17 0.71 5.82
N ILE A 141 13.36 0.65 5.22
CA ILE A 141 13.76 1.56 4.14
C ILE A 141 12.81 1.42 2.94
N ILE A 142 12.48 0.19 2.55
CA ILE A 142 11.59 -0.09 1.42
C ILE A 142 10.16 0.37 1.70
N GLU A 143 9.64 0.15 2.91
CA GLU A 143 8.33 0.64 3.33
C GLU A 143 8.28 2.18 3.30
N CYS A 144 9.28 2.86 3.87
CA CYS A 144 9.38 4.32 3.82
C CYS A 144 9.47 4.85 2.39
N TRP A 145 10.27 4.20 1.53
CA TRP A 145 10.37 4.57 0.11
C TRP A 145 9.04 4.37 -0.62
N SER A 146 8.31 3.30 -0.29
CA SER A 146 7.00 2.99 -0.87
C SER A 146 5.95 4.06 -0.57
N ILE A 147 5.99 4.68 0.61
CA ILE A 147 5.10 5.81 0.96
C ILE A 147 5.32 7.00 0.00
N LEU A 148 6.57 7.25 -0.38
CA LEU A 148 6.95 8.48 -1.10
C LEU A 148 6.90 8.36 -2.61
N ILE A 149 7.11 7.16 -3.16
CA ILE A 149 7.37 6.97 -4.59
C ILE A 149 6.22 7.44 -5.48
N ILE A 150 4.96 7.13 -5.13
CA ILE A 150 3.80 7.51 -5.95
C ILE A 150 3.53 9.03 -5.87
N PRO A 151 3.44 9.66 -4.67
CA PRO A 151 3.30 11.10 -4.58
C PRO A 151 4.39 11.86 -5.34
N MET A 152 5.67 11.46 -5.19
CA MET A 152 6.78 12.09 -5.91
C MET A 152 6.65 11.91 -7.43
N ALA A 153 6.32 10.70 -7.89
CA ALA A 153 6.10 10.44 -9.32
C ALA A 153 4.97 11.29 -9.91
N LEU A 154 3.89 11.53 -9.16
CA LEU A 154 2.77 12.37 -9.60
C LEU A 154 3.17 13.85 -9.73
N VAL A 155 4.06 14.36 -8.89
CA VAL A 155 4.60 15.73 -9.04
C VAL A 155 5.38 15.86 -10.35
N PHE A 156 6.24 14.89 -10.67
CA PHE A 156 6.95 14.87 -11.95
C PHE A 156 5.99 14.69 -13.15
N ALA A 157 4.96 13.86 -12.99
CA ALA A 157 3.92 13.66 -14.01
C ALA A 157 3.16 14.97 -14.31
N LEU A 158 2.87 15.79 -13.30
CA LEU A 158 2.27 17.12 -13.49
C LEU A 158 3.15 18.01 -14.38
N GLY A 159 4.45 18.08 -14.07
CA GLY A 159 5.41 18.83 -14.89
C GLY A 159 5.49 18.35 -16.33
N PHE A 160 5.37 17.04 -16.55
CA PHE A 160 5.29 16.42 -17.88
C PHE A 160 4.00 16.79 -18.63
N TYR A 161 2.84 16.63 -17.98
CA TYR A 161 1.52 16.95 -18.57
C TYR A 161 1.42 18.41 -19.02
N LEU A 162 1.94 19.33 -18.22
CA LEU A 162 1.90 20.76 -18.50
C LEU A 162 2.99 21.23 -19.47
N LYS A 163 3.86 20.32 -19.94
CA LYS A 163 5.08 20.65 -20.72
C LYS A 163 5.97 21.69 -20.01
N ARG A 164 5.98 21.67 -18.67
CA ARG A 164 6.76 22.56 -17.81
C ARG A 164 7.54 21.75 -16.79
N LYS A 165 8.58 21.03 -17.24
CA LYS A 165 9.41 20.16 -16.38
C LYS A 165 9.96 20.90 -15.15
N LYS A 166 10.35 22.17 -15.31
CA LYS A 166 10.81 23.02 -14.21
C LYS A 166 9.80 23.17 -13.08
N LEU A 167 8.49 23.13 -13.37
CA LEU A 167 7.47 23.20 -12.34
C LEU A 167 7.52 21.98 -11.41
N GLY A 168 7.72 20.78 -11.97
CA GLY A 168 7.85 19.55 -11.17
C GLY A 168 9.15 19.45 -10.37
N TYR A 169 10.16 20.29 -10.64
CA TYR A 169 11.36 20.39 -9.81
C TYR A 169 11.23 21.41 -8.68
N VAL A 170 10.29 22.35 -8.79
CA VAL A 170 10.06 23.43 -7.83
C VAL A 170 9.05 23.02 -6.77
N ILE A 171 8.07 22.20 -7.15
CA ILE A 171 7.13 21.53 -6.23
C ILE A 171 7.85 20.36 -5.58
#